data_AF-A0A2D7TB65-F1
#
_entry.id   AF-A0A2D7TB65-F1
#
_cell.length_a   1.000
_cell.length_b   1.000
_cell.length_c   1.000
_cell.angle_alpha   90.00
_cell.angle_beta   90.00
_cell.angle_gamma   90.00
#
_symmetry.space_group_name_H-M   'P 1'
#
loop_
_entity.id
_entity.type
_entity.pdbx_description
1 polymer ?
#
loop_
_entity_poly.entity_id
_entity_poly.type
_entity_poly.pdbx_seq_one_letter_code
_entity_poly.pdbx_strand_id
1 'polypeptide(L)'
;MSNTEDFDFSPRANINGAELIFTSAKNGNELVRFELEKEMLDIAERDRFLDLKVKFEVIGIHGNLNKINPIIALGKAKKLPLSSWKTTIPINF
;
A
#
# COMPACT_ATOMS: atom_id res chain seq x y z
N MET A 1 -11.64 -15.45 10.41
CA MET A 1 -10.66 -14.56 9.77
C MET A 1 -10.62 -14.96 8.30
N SER A 2 -11.56 -14.43 7.51
CA SER A 2 -12.03 -15.08 6.28
C SER A 2 -11.66 -14.31 5.00
N ASN A 3 -10.88 -13.24 5.10
CA ASN A 3 -10.59 -12.38 3.96
C ASN A 3 -9.07 -12.22 3.78
N THR A 4 -8.45 -13.22 3.14
CA THR A 4 -7.04 -13.19 2.74
C THR A 4 -6.94 -12.55 1.35
N GLU A 5 -7.21 -11.25 1.26
CA GLU A 5 -7.12 -10.50 0.00
C GLU A 5 -5.84 -9.63 -0.08
N ASP A 6 -4.96 -9.71 0.93
CA ASP A 6 -3.74 -8.90 1.02
C ASP A 6 -2.76 -9.10 -0.15
N PHE A 7 -2.84 -10.23 -0.86
CA PHE A 7 -2.03 -10.48 -2.05
C PHE A 7 -2.46 -9.64 -3.27
N ASP A 8 -3.68 -9.10 -3.26
CA ASP A 8 -4.31 -8.43 -4.39
C ASP A 8 -4.39 -6.91 -4.20
N PHE A 9 -3.23 -6.30 -3.92
CA PHE A 9 -3.12 -4.86 -3.76
C PHE A 9 -2.96 -4.16 -5.12
N SER A 10 -4.08 -3.72 -5.69
CA SER A 10 -4.16 -3.02 -6.99
C SER A 10 -4.76 -1.61 -6.84
N PRO A 11 -3.96 -0.59 -6.47
CA PRO A 11 -4.46 0.76 -6.19
C PRO A 11 -4.76 1.54 -7.49
N ARG A 12 -5.86 2.30 -7.48
CA ARG A 12 -6.20 3.31 -8.49
C ARG A 12 -6.32 4.67 -7.81
N ALA A 13 -5.87 5.72 -8.49
CA ALA A 13 -5.97 7.08 -7.99
C ALA A 13 -7.09 7.84 -8.72
N ASN A 14 -7.93 8.51 -7.94
CA ASN A 14 -8.96 9.41 -8.45
C ASN A 14 -8.87 10.74 -7.69
N ILE A 15 -9.00 11.86 -8.40
CA ILE A 15 -9.14 13.18 -7.79
C ILE A 15 -10.57 13.64 -7.96
N ASN A 16 -11.24 13.95 -6.85
CA ASN A 16 -12.58 14.52 -6.86
C ASN A 16 -12.55 15.91 -6.20
N GLY A 17 -12.57 16.96 -7.00
CA GLY A 17 -12.41 18.33 -6.52
C GLY A 17 -11.00 18.55 -5.94
N ALA A 18 -10.91 18.63 -4.60
CA ALA A 18 -9.65 18.78 -3.87
C ALA A 18 -9.18 17.49 -3.17
N GLU A 19 -9.94 16.39 -3.28
CA GLU A 19 -9.61 15.15 -2.56
C GLU A 19 -8.96 14.12 -3.49
N LEU A 20 -7.80 13.61 -3.08
CA LEU A 20 -7.16 12.43 -3.67
C LEU A 20 -7.68 11.17 -2.98
N ILE A 21 -8.28 10.29 -3.77
CA ILE A 21 -8.91 9.06 -3.31
C ILE A 21 -8.18 7.87 -3.95
N PHE A 22 -7.68 6.97 -3.12
CA PHE A 22 -7.15 5.69 -3.56
C PHE A 22 -8.21 4.61 -3.41
N THR A 23 -8.51 3.88 -4.48
CA THR A 23 -9.45 2.76 -4.47
C THR A 23 -8.79 1.46 -4.90
N SER A 24 -9.27 0.34 -4.38
CA SER A 24 -8.86 -0.99 -4.88
C SER A 24 -9.58 -1.29 -6.20
N ALA A 25 -8.83 -1.69 -7.22
CA ALA A 25 -9.37 -1.99 -8.55
C ALA A 25 -10.42 -3.12 -8.57
N LYS A 26 -10.38 -4.04 -7.60
CA LYS A 26 -11.22 -5.25 -7.60
C LYS A 26 -12.51 -5.07 -6.79
N ASN A 27 -12.38 -4.53 -5.58
CA ASN A 27 -13.50 -4.42 -4.66
C ASN A 27 -14.12 -3.01 -4.64
N GLY A 28 -13.48 -2.03 -5.28
CA GLY A 28 -13.91 -0.62 -5.25
C GLY A 28 -13.78 0.04 -3.88
N ASN A 29 -13.28 -0.69 -2.88
CA ASN A 29 -13.09 -0.18 -1.53
C ASN A 29 -12.12 1.00 -1.53
N GLU A 30 -12.50 2.06 -0.82
CA GLU A 30 -11.63 3.20 -0.52
C GLU A 30 -10.52 2.74 0.42
N LEU A 31 -9.27 2.91 -0.02
CA LEU A 31 -8.07 2.58 0.75
C LEU A 31 -7.68 3.76 1.63
N VAL A 32 -7.61 4.94 1.02
CA VAL A 32 -7.16 6.19 1.65
C VAL A 32 -7.81 7.36 0.93
N ARG A 33 -8.15 8.39 1.70
CA ARG A 33 -8.54 9.71 1.22
C ARG A 33 -7.62 10.77 1.83
N PHE A 34 -7.18 11.71 0.99
CA PHE A 34 -6.31 12.79 1.40
C PHE A 34 -6.74 14.09 0.73
N GLU A 35 -6.78 15.19 1.49
CA GLU A 35 -7.10 16.52 0.95
C GLU A 35 -5.82 17.17 0.38
N LEU A 36 -5.86 17.52 -0.91
CA LEU A 36 -4.75 18.16 -1.60
C LEU A 36 -4.86 19.69 -1.49
N GLU A 37 -3.73 20.32 -1.21
CA GLU A 37 -3.61 21.78 -1.31
C GLU A 37 -3.67 22.22 -2.77
N LYS A 38 -4.04 23.49 -3.00
CA LYS A 38 -4.24 24.05 -4.34
C LYS A 38 -3.01 23.92 -5.25
N GLU A 39 -1.82 24.16 -4.70
CA GLU A 39 -0.57 23.99 -5.44
C GLU A 39 -0.34 22.54 -5.88
N MET A 40 -0.75 21.57 -5.05
CA MET A 40 -0.62 20.15 -5.36
C MET A 40 -1.64 19.70 -6.41
N LEU A 41 -2.84 20.27 -6.41
CA LEU A 41 -3.86 20.05 -7.45
C LEU A 41 -3.39 20.56 -8.82
N ASP A 42 -2.83 21.76 -8.88
CA ASP A 42 -2.30 22.33 -10.12
C ASP A 42 -1.19 21.44 -10.73
N ILE A 43 -0.33 20.88 -9.88
CA ILE A 43 0.70 19.93 -10.30
C ILE A 43 0.07 18.61 -10.77
N ALA A 44 -0.91 18.09 -10.04
CA ALA A 44 -1.58 16.84 -10.37
C ALA A 44 -2.30 16.93 -11.72
N GLU A 45 -3.03 18.02 -11.99
CA GLU A 45 -3.71 18.28 -13.28
C GLU A 45 -2.73 18.38 -14.45
N ARG A 46 -1.53 18.95 -14.21
CA ARG A 46 -0.47 19.08 -15.21
C ARG A 46 0.17 17.74 -15.53
N ASP A 47 0.59 17.00 -14.51
CA ASP A 47 1.40 15.79 -14.67
C ASP A 47 0.52 14.55 -14.96
N ARG A 48 -0.71 14.50 -14.46
CA ARG A 48 -1.70 13.40 -14.60
C ARG A 48 -1.22 12.01 -14.15
N PHE A 49 -0.05 11.91 -13.54
CA PHE A 49 0.55 10.70 -12.99
C PHE A 49 1.03 10.96 -11.57
N LEU A 50 1.02 9.93 -10.73
CA LEU A 50 1.60 9.99 -9.39
C LEU A 50 2.56 8.84 -9.12
N ASP A 51 3.61 9.14 -8.38
CA ASP A 51 4.57 8.17 -7.88
C ASP A 51 4.10 7.61 -6.52
N LEU A 52 3.69 6.34 -6.51
CA LEU A 52 3.22 5.65 -5.33
C LEU A 52 4.35 4.80 -4.73
N LYS A 53 4.56 4.95 -3.41
CA LYS A 53 5.45 4.08 -2.65
C LYS A 53 4.67 3.42 -1.51
N VAL A 54 4.56 2.10 -1.57
CA VAL A 54 3.83 1.28 -0.59
C VAL A 54 4.84 0.54 0.27
N LYS A 55 4.63 0.55 1.58
CA LYS A 55 5.39 -0.27 2.53
C LYS A 55 4.44 -1.29 3.12
N PHE A 56 4.77 -2.57 2.96
CA PHE A 56 4.00 -3.66 3.55
C PHE A 56 4.62 -4.00 4.91
N GLU A 57 3.81 -3.90 5.96
CA GLU A 57 4.16 -4.37 7.29
C GLU A 57 3.55 -5.74 7.53
N VAL A 58 4.36 -6.71 7.95
CA VAL A 58 3.92 -8.07 8.24
C VAL A 58 3.72 -8.19 9.74
N ILE A 59 2.46 -8.17 10.18
CA ILE A 59 2.09 -8.30 11.61
C ILE A 59 2.23 -9.76 12.10
N GLY A 60 2.34 -10.72 11.18
CA GLY A 60 2.62 -12.13 11.48
C GLY A 60 2.74 -12.99 10.23
N ILE A 61 3.31 -14.19 10.35
CA ILE A 61 3.34 -15.18 9.27
C ILE A 61 2.02 -15.94 9.27
N HIS A 62 1.35 -15.99 8.12
CA HIS A 62 0.15 -16.82 7.95
C HIS A 62 0.54 -18.30 7.96
N GLY A 63 0.07 -19.07 8.95
CA GLY A 63 0.24 -20.52 9.05
C GLY A 63 0.78 -21.00 10.39
N ASN A 64 0.42 -22.23 10.77
CA ASN A 64 1.05 -22.91 11.90
C ASN A 64 2.34 -23.58 11.41
N LEU A 65 3.46 -23.28 12.06
CA LEU A 65 4.72 -23.98 11.82
C LEU A 65 4.59 -25.44 12.28
N ASN A 66 4.42 -26.37 11.34
CA ASN A 66 4.34 -27.82 11.64
C ASN A 66 5.66 -28.38 12.19
N LYS A 67 6.79 -27.71 11.90
CA LYS A 67 8.11 -28.09 12.41
C LYS A 67 8.85 -26.84 12.84
N ILE A 68 8.90 -26.60 14.14
CA ILE A 68 9.63 -25.48 14.73
C ILE A 68 11.09 -25.92 14.86
N ASN A 69 11.97 -25.35 14.04
CA ASN A 69 13.40 -25.38 14.32
C ASN A 69 13.68 -24.22 15.29
N PRO A 70 14.03 -24.48 16.56
CA PRO A 70 14.28 -23.41 17.51
C PRO A 70 15.48 -22.59 17.02
N ILE A 71 15.23 -21.33 16.71
CA ILE A 71 16.31 -20.36 16.48
C ILE A 71 16.84 -20.02 17.87
N ILE A 72 18.01 -20.55 18.22
CA ILE A 72 18.70 -20.22 19.47
C ILE A 72 19.17 -18.76 19.32
N ALA A 73 18.31 -17.81 19.72
CA ALA A 73 18.53 -16.40 19.52
C ALA A 73 19.67 -15.89 20.43
N LEU A 74 20.90 -15.92 19.92
CA LEU A 74 22.06 -15.22 20.49
C LEU A 74 21.91 -13.71 20.26
N GLY A 75 21.00 -13.08 21.00
CA GLY A 75 20.96 -11.63 21.31
C GLY A 75 20.83 -10.61 20.17
N LYS A 76 20.91 -11.00 18.90
CA LYS A 76 20.83 -10.09 17.74
C LYS A 76 19.84 -10.62 16.71
N ALA A 77 18.55 -10.40 16.96
CA ALA A 77 17.53 -10.65 15.95
C ALA A 77 17.74 -9.67 14.77
N LYS A 78 17.95 -10.20 13.56
CA LYS A 78 18.04 -9.39 12.34
C LYS A 78 16.65 -8.87 12.01
N LYS A 79 16.46 -7.55 11.94
CA LYS A 79 15.21 -6.94 11.47
C LYS A 79 14.94 -7.45 10.04
N LEU A 80 13.78 -8.05 9.83
CA LEU A 80 13.37 -8.47 8.49
C LEU A 80 13.23 -7.21 7.61
N PRO A 81 13.71 -7.26 6.36
CA PRO A 81 13.50 -6.18 5.42
C PRO A 81 11.98 -5.97 5.22
N LEU A 82 11.52 -4.73 5.38
CA LEU A 82 10.16 -4.35 5.02
C LEU A 82 10.05 -4.41 3.51
N SER A 83 9.11 -5.19 2.99
CA SER A 83 8.84 -5.22 1.56
C SER A 83 8.28 -3.86 1.16
N SER A 84 8.93 -3.20 0.20
CA SER A 84 8.46 -1.93 -0.34
C SER A 84 8.28 -2.03 -1.84
N TRP A 85 7.17 -1.52 -2.33
CA TRP A 85 6.84 -1.48 -3.74
C TRP A 85 6.73 -0.02 -4.19
N LYS A 86 7.41 0.33 -5.30
CA LYS A 86 7.30 1.65 -5.94
C LYS A 86 6.69 1.44 -7.33
N THR A 87 5.70 2.25 -7.66
CA THR A 87 5.03 2.25 -8.97
C THR A 87 4.58 3.65 -9.33
N THR A 88 4.37 3.91 -10.62
CA THR A 88 3.77 5.16 -11.12
C THR A 88 2.40 4.80 -11.69
N ILE A 89 1.35 5.49 -11.24
CA ILE A 89 -0.03 5.22 -11.68
C ILE A 89 -0.66 6.48 -12.27
N PRO A 90 -1.56 6.33 -13.27
CA PRO A 90 -2.31 7.46 -13.80
C PRO A 90 -3.35 7.95 -12.79
N ILE A 91 -3.61 9.25 -12.84
CA ILE A 91 -4.66 9.92 -12.08
C ILE A 91 -5.91 10.01 -12.97
N ASN A 92 -7.03 9.52 -12.46
CA ASN A 92 -8.33 9.83 -13.03
C ASN A 92 -8.89 11.10 -12.38
N PHE A 93 -9.57 11.91 -13.18
CA PHE A 93 -10.28 13.14 -12.77
C PHE A 93 -11.76 12.99 -13.10
#